data_AF-A0A8C4S1Z8-F1
#
_entry.id   AF-A0A8C4S1Z8-F1
#
_cell.length_a   1.000
_cell.length_b   1.000
_cell.length_c   1.000
_cell.angle_alpha   90.00
_cell.angle_beta   90.00
_cell.angle_gamma   90.00
#
_symmetry.space_group_name_H-M   'P 1'
#
loop_
_entity.id
_entity.type
_entity.pdbx_description
1 polymer ?
#
loop_
_entity_poly.entity_id
_entity_poly.type
_entity_poly.pdbx_seq_one_letter_code
_entity_poly.pdbx_strand_id
1 'polypeptide(L)'
;MDNPCYHGSISKKACEDLLSKKGKDGCYLIRDSETIAGALCLCVFMHRVVYTYRILQNHSGYYTLQTCSGLEEKFFKNLKEMISYYEKPHRGLVIHLRYPIKRKKTKLIKPEPEKDLLGRLVCLKKIANYKI
;
A
#
# COMPACT_ATOMS: atom_id res chain seq x y z
N MET A 1 -12.09 6.27 4.50
CA MET A 1 -10.76 6.16 5.15
C MET A 1 -9.69 6.56 4.15
N ASP A 2 -9.42 7.85 3.98
CA ASP A 2 -8.37 8.32 3.08
C ASP A 2 -7.05 8.42 3.82
N ASN A 3 -6.40 7.29 4.04
CA ASN A 3 -5.00 7.28 4.46
C ASN A 3 -4.11 6.90 3.27
N PRO A 4 -3.13 7.72 2.86
CA PRO A 4 -2.31 7.43 1.69
C PRO A 4 -1.51 6.13 1.80
N CYS A 5 -1.26 5.63 3.02
CA CYS A 5 -0.57 4.35 3.25
C CYS A 5 -1.51 3.14 3.35
N TYR A 6 -2.82 3.31 3.12
CA TYR A 6 -3.79 2.22 3.09
C TYR A 6 -3.93 1.67 1.66
N HIS A 7 -3.70 0.37 1.50
CA HIS A 7 -3.68 -0.33 0.21
C HIS A 7 -4.94 -1.16 -0.06
N GLY A 8 -5.85 -1.28 0.91
CA GLY A 8 -6.99 -2.19 0.82
C GLY A 8 -6.58 -3.66 0.80
N SER A 9 -7.30 -4.47 0.04
CA SER A 9 -7.17 -5.93 -0.04
C SER A 9 -6.00 -6.43 -0.90
N ILE A 10 -4.79 -5.91 -0.64
CA ILE A 10 -3.57 -6.49 -1.21
C ILE A 10 -3.18 -7.77 -0.46
N SER A 11 -2.63 -8.75 -1.18
CA SER A 11 -2.17 -9.99 -0.57
C SER A 11 -0.94 -9.79 0.30
N LYS A 12 -0.71 -10.71 1.26
CA LYS A 12 0.51 -10.73 2.07
C LYS A 12 1.77 -10.68 1.20
N LYS A 13 1.83 -11.49 0.15
CA LYS A 13 2.96 -11.53 -0.78
C LYS A 13 3.19 -10.20 -1.48
N ALA A 14 2.14 -9.58 -2.02
CA ALA A 14 2.25 -8.28 -2.67
C ALA A 14 2.71 -7.17 -1.70
N CYS A 15 2.27 -7.23 -0.44
CA CYS A 15 2.75 -6.35 0.62
C CYS A 15 4.24 -6.54 0.91
N GLU A 16 4.69 -7.79 1.05
CA GLU A 16 6.10 -8.13 1.28
C GLU A 16 6.98 -7.66 0.12
N ASP A 17 6.54 -7.85 -1.12
CA ASP A 17 7.24 -7.39 -2.32
C ASP A 17 7.39 -5.86 -2.33
N LEU A 18 6.32 -5.12 -2.00
CA LEU A 18 6.34 -3.64 -1.95
C LEU A 18 7.31 -3.11 -0.89
N LEU A 19 7.27 -3.70 0.31
CA LEU A 19 8.14 -3.32 1.43
C LEU A 19 9.61 -3.67 1.12
N SER A 20 9.85 -4.88 0.60
CA SER A 20 11.19 -5.36 0.25
C SER A 20 11.80 -4.55 -0.90
N LYS A 21 10.99 -4.17 -1.90
CA LYS A 21 11.42 -3.27 -2.98
C LYS A 21 11.82 -1.88 -2.46
N LYS A 22 11.19 -1.40 -1.39
CA LYS A 22 11.58 -0.13 -0.76
C LYS A 22 12.87 -0.27 0.04
N GLY A 23 13.05 -1.41 0.73
CA GLY A 23 14.30 -1.82 1.37
C GLY A 23 14.79 -0.88 2.48
N LYS A 24 13.90 -0.12 3.12
CA LYS A 24 14.23 0.82 4.19
C LYS A 24 13.59 0.40 5.50
N ASP A 25 14.39 0.31 6.56
CA ASP A 25 13.86 -0.01 7.88
C ASP A 25 12.87 1.07 8.36
N GLY A 26 11.75 0.61 8.91
CA GLY A 26 10.63 1.48 9.30
C GLY A 26 9.74 1.90 8.14
N CYS A 27 9.92 1.34 6.94
CA CYS A 27 8.90 1.49 5.90
C CYS A 27 7.68 0.62 6.21
N TYR A 28 6.49 1.16 5.91
CA TYR A 28 5.25 0.53 6.34
C TYR A 28 4.09 0.80 5.39
N LEU A 29 3.06 -0.03 5.50
CA LEU A 29 1.74 0.16 4.88
C LEU A 29 0.65 -0.52 5.71
N ILE A 30 -0.60 -0.15 5.44
CA ILE A 30 -1.79 -0.81 6.00
C ILE A 30 -2.56 -1.51 4.89
N ARG A 31 -3.01 -2.73 5.14
CA ARG A 31 -3.83 -3.54 4.25
C ARG A 31 -4.98 -4.22 4.99
N ASP A 32 -5.93 -4.77 4.26
CA ASP A 32 -6.96 -5.64 4.84
C ASP A 32 -6.36 -6.98 5.28
N SER A 33 -6.89 -7.53 6.36
CA SER A 33 -6.54 -8.89 6.77
C SER A 33 -7.19 -9.90 5.84
N GLU A 34 -6.38 -10.82 5.29
CA GLU A 34 -6.87 -11.94 4.48
C GLU A 34 -7.59 -13.01 5.31
N THR A 35 -7.30 -13.07 6.62
CA THR A 35 -7.77 -14.13 7.51
C THR A 35 -8.94 -13.72 8.41
N ILE A 36 -9.10 -12.41 8.68
CA ILE A 36 -10.11 -11.90 9.60
C ILE A 36 -10.86 -10.75 8.94
N ALA A 37 -12.14 -10.98 8.62
CA ALA A 37 -13.00 -9.96 8.05
C ALA A 37 -13.11 -8.75 8.98
N GLY A 38 -12.96 -7.55 8.42
CA GLY A 38 -13.03 -6.29 9.16
C GLY A 38 -11.78 -5.93 9.96
N ALA A 39 -10.79 -6.83 10.07
CA ALA A 39 -9.49 -6.50 10.66
C ALA A 39 -8.53 -5.93 9.61
N LEU A 40 -7.64 -5.04 10.05
CA LEU A 40 -6.56 -4.53 9.21
C LEU A 40 -5.21 -5.07 9.68
N CYS A 41 -4.22 -4.97 8.81
CA CYS A 41 -2.85 -5.37 9.09
C CYS A 41 -1.90 -4.18 8.86
N LEU A 42 -1.21 -3.77 9.91
CA LEU A 42 -0.06 -2.87 9.82
C LEU A 42 1.19 -3.71 9.51
N CYS A 43 1.79 -3.48 8.36
CA CYS A 43 2.98 -4.21 7.92
C CYS A 43 4.19 -3.27 7.97
N VAL A 44 5.26 -3.67 8.66
CA VAL A 44 6.46 -2.86 8.91
C VAL A 44 7.70 -3.67 8.51
N PHE A 45 8.58 -3.08 7.70
CA PHE A 45 9.84 -3.69 7.28
C PHE A 45 10.96 -3.35 8.24
N MET A 46 11.70 -4.37 8.69
CA MET A 46 12.89 -4.20 9.51
C MET A 46 13.84 -5.38 9.29
N HIS A 47 15.12 -5.11 9.01
CA HIS A 47 16.17 -6.11 8.82
C HIS A 47 15.78 -7.24 7.82
N ARG A 48 15.23 -6.87 6.67
CA ARG A 48 14.76 -7.80 5.61
C ARG A 48 13.57 -8.68 6.00
N VAL A 49 12.92 -8.42 7.13
CA VAL A 49 11.72 -9.12 7.58
C VAL A 49 10.54 -8.16 7.61
N VAL A 50 9.35 -8.65 7.23
CA VAL A 50 8.10 -7.91 7.34
C VAL A 50 7.35 -8.37 8.59
N TYR A 51 7.22 -7.45 9.54
CA TYR A 51 6.46 -7.64 10.77
C TYR A 51 5.02 -7.21 10.52
N THR A 52 4.08 -8.11 10.80
CA THR A 52 2.65 -7.86 10.62
C THR A 52 1.97 -7.75 11.98
N TYR A 53 1.38 -6.60 12.26
CA TYR A 53 0.59 -6.33 13.46
C TYR A 53 -0.88 -6.24 13.08
N ARG A 54 -1.75 -6.82 13.90
CA ARG A 54 -3.20 -6.80 13.65
C ARG A 54 -3.82 -5.56 14.25
N ILE A 55 -4.57 -4.82 13.46
CA ILE A 55 -5.40 -3.70 13.91
C ILE A 55 -6.83 -4.20 14.01
N LEU A 56 -7.43 -4.05 15.17
CA LEU A 56 -8.83 -4.39 15.43
C LEU A 56 -9.62 -3.12 15.68
N GLN A 57 -10.90 -3.15 15.33
CA GLN A 57 -11.86 -2.12 15.70
C GLN A 57 -12.80 -2.67 16.76
N ASN A 58 -13.00 -1.92 17.84
CA ASN A 58 -13.95 -2.29 18.87
C ASN A 58 -15.39 -1.86 18.50
N HIS A 59 -16.38 -2.29 19.29
CA HIS A 59 -17.79 -1.95 19.09
C HIS A 59 -18.07 -0.44 19.13
N SER A 60 -17.24 0.33 19.82
CA SER A 60 -17.32 1.79 19.90
C SER A 60 -16.62 2.51 18.73
N GLY A 61 -16.08 1.76 17.76
CA GLY A 61 -15.43 2.31 16.56
C GLY A 61 -13.96 2.72 16.73
N TYR A 62 -13.35 2.49 17.90
CA TYR A 62 -11.94 2.78 18.15
C TYR A 62 -11.04 1.67 17.62
N TYR A 63 -9.84 2.06 17.20
CA TYR A 63 -8.81 1.17 16.70
C TYR A 63 -7.84 0.81 17.82
N THR A 64 -7.46 -0.46 17.89
CA THR A 64 -6.37 -0.95 18.74
C THR A 64 -5.38 -1.75 17.89
N LEU A 65 -4.10 -1.68 18.22
CA LEU A 65 -3.05 -2.45 17.58
C LEU A 65 -2.59 -3.56 18.52
N GLN A 66 -2.70 -4.81 18.08
CA GLN A 66 -2.19 -5.96 18.82
C GLN A 66 -0.66 -5.99 18.71
N THR A 67 0.00 -5.46 19.74
CA THR A 67 1.46 -5.53 19.95
C THR A 67 1.81 -6.70 20.87
N CYS A 68 3.11 -6.94 21.13
CA CYS A 68 3.56 -8.02 22.01
C CYS A 68 2.97 -7.88 23.43
N SER A 69 2.65 -9.04 24.04
CA SER A 69 2.06 -9.15 25.37
C SER A 69 2.86 -8.42 26.45
N GLY A 70 2.17 -7.65 27.29
CA GLY A 70 2.76 -6.93 28.43
C GLY A 70 2.76 -5.41 28.30
N LEU A 71 2.37 -4.85 27.15
CA LEU A 71 2.10 -3.42 27.00
C LEU A 71 0.59 -3.14 27.14
N GLU A 72 0.25 -2.01 27.76
CA GLU A 72 -1.14 -1.56 27.84
C GLU A 72 -1.74 -1.37 26.44
N GLU A 73 -2.93 -1.92 26.22
CA GLU A 73 -3.67 -1.71 24.98
C GLU A 73 -4.05 -0.24 24.83
N LYS A 74 -3.76 0.32 23.66
CA LYS A 74 -4.07 1.72 23.34
C LYS A 74 -5.18 1.80 22.30
N PHE A 75 -6.22 2.55 22.64
CA PHE A 75 -7.33 2.81 21.75
C PHE A 75 -7.19 4.19 21.09
N PHE A 76 -7.48 4.23 19.79
CA PHE A 76 -7.35 5.42 18.95
C PHE A 76 -8.67 5.70 18.23
N LYS A 77 -9.05 6.97 18.08
CA LYS A 77 -10.32 7.33 17.40
C LYS A 77 -10.27 7.05 15.91
N ASN A 78 -9.09 7.16 15.31
CA ASN A 78 -8.89 6.96 13.88
C ASN A 78 -7.48 6.41 13.60
N LEU A 79 -7.30 5.83 12.41
CA LEU A 79 -6.00 5.27 11.98
C LEU A 79 -4.88 6.31 11.92
N LYS A 80 -5.20 7.59 11.68
CA LYS A 80 -4.20 8.66 11.58
C LYS A 80 -3.55 8.94 12.94
N GLU A 81 -4.35 9.02 14.00
CA GLU A 81 -3.87 9.16 15.37
C GLU A 81 -3.03 7.96 15.80
N MET A 82 -3.48 6.75 15.47
CA MET A 82 -2.72 5.53 15.75
C MET A 82 -1.35 5.56 15.08
N ILE A 83 -1.28 5.89 13.78
CA ILE A 83 0.01 5.98 13.07
C ILE A 83 0.92 7.03 13.71
N SER A 84 0.40 8.23 13.98
CA SER A 84 1.19 9.32 14.58
C SER A 84 1.75 8.95 15.97
N TYR A 85 1.04 8.12 16.73
CA TYR A 85 1.53 7.57 17.98
C TYR A 85 2.73 6.63 17.77
N TYR A 86 2.65 5.72 16.81
CA TYR A 86 3.69 4.73 16.50
C TYR A 86 4.84 5.26 15.63
N GLU A 87 4.75 6.49 15.12
CA GLU A 87 5.89 7.21 14.51
C GLU A 87 6.97 7.56 15.54
N LYS A 88 6.62 7.56 16.83
CA LYS A 88 7.57 7.79 17.94
C LYS A 88 8.25 6.48 18.37
N PRO A 89 9.54 6.51 18.77
CA PRO A 89 10.26 5.34 19.26
C PRO A 89 9.69 4.81 20.60
N HIS A 90 10.06 3.56 20.94
CA HIS A 90 9.70 2.89 22.20
C HIS A 90 8.19 2.73 22.47
N ARG A 91 7.40 2.51 21.41
CA ARG A 91 5.94 2.32 21.50
C ARG A 91 5.47 0.87 21.29
N GLY A 92 6.34 -0.12 21.44
CA GLY A 92 5.94 -1.54 21.32
C GLY A 92 5.95 -2.12 19.90
N LEU A 93 6.46 -1.37 18.92
CA LEU A 93 6.83 -1.92 17.61
C LEU A 93 8.31 -2.28 17.58
N VAL A 94 8.66 -3.24 16.72
CA VAL A 94 10.06 -3.57 16.39
C VAL A 94 10.86 -2.36 15.93
N ILE A 95 10.21 -1.43 15.23
CA ILE A 95 10.75 -0.14 14.82
C ILE A 95 9.61 0.86 14.72
N HIS A 96 9.87 2.13 15.04
CA HIS A 96 8.90 3.20 14.84
C HIS A 96 8.61 3.40 13.36
N LEU A 97 7.42 3.90 13.05
CA LEU A 97 6.99 4.16 11.68
C LEU A 97 7.76 5.35 11.11
N ARG A 98 8.44 5.18 9.96
CA ARG A 98 9.28 6.22 9.36
C ARG A 98 8.87 6.56 7.93
N TYR A 99 8.60 5.55 7.12
CA TYR A 99 8.45 5.73 5.67
C TYR A 99 7.13 5.12 5.17
N PRO A 100 6.03 5.89 5.09
CA PRO A 100 4.78 5.39 4.54
C PRO A 100 4.94 5.04 3.06
N ILE A 101 4.56 3.81 2.68
CA ILE A 101 4.44 3.43 1.27
C ILE A 101 3.06 3.85 0.80
N LYS A 102 3.01 4.87 -0.06
CA LYS A 102 1.77 5.37 -0.63
C LYS A 102 1.22 4.40 -1.69
N ARG A 103 -0.09 4.16 -1.68
CA ARG A 103 -0.74 3.43 -2.77
C ARG A 103 -0.63 4.25 -4.06
N LYS A 104 -0.06 3.68 -5.12
CA LYS A 104 -0.16 4.29 -6.46
C LYS A 104 -1.62 4.17 -6.87
N LYS A 105 -2.33 5.29 -7.00
CA LYS A 105 -3.62 5.30 -7.68
C LYS A 105 -3.33 4.89 -9.12
N THR A 106 -3.64 3.65 -9.48
CA THR A 106 -3.79 3.30 -10.89
C THR A 106 -4.84 4.26 -11.42
N LYS A 107 -4.44 5.18 -12.31
CA LYS A 107 -5.43 5.79 -13.21
C LYS A 107 -6.11 4.59 -13.84
N LEU A 108 -7.40 4.40 -13.55
CA LEU A 108 -8.22 3.52 -14.37
C LEU A 108 -7.98 4.01 -15.79
N ILE A 109 -7.26 3.21 -16.58
CA ILE A 109 -7.22 3.39 -18.01
C ILE A 109 -8.68 3.15 -18.40
N LYS A 110 -9.45 4.24 -18.58
CA LYS A 110 -10.66 4.15 -19.40
C LYS A 110 -10.14 3.62 -20.74
N PRO A 111 -10.70 2.55 -21.33
CA PRO A 111 -10.30 2.16 -22.67
C PRO A 111 -10.46 3.40 -23.55
N GLU A 112 -9.33 3.93 -24.04
CA GLU A 112 -9.36 4.92 -25.11
C GLU A 112 -10.01 4.21 -26.31
N PRO A 113 -10.98 4.85 -26.99
CA PRO A 113 -11.50 4.27 -28.22
C PRO A 113 -10.33 4.11 -29.19
N GLU A 114 -10.13 2.87 -29.64
CA GLU A 114 -9.18 2.47 -30.65
C GLU A 114 -9.31 3.41 -31.85
N LYS A 115 -8.32 4.30 -32.06
CA LYS A 115 -8.29 5.12 -33.26
C LYS A 115 -7.74 4.26 -34.39
N ASP A 116 -8.66 3.87 -35.25
CA ASP A 116 -8.49 3.04 -36.42
C ASP A 116 -7.20 3.29 -37.22
N LEU A 117 -6.71 2.18 -37.76
CA LEU A 117 -5.51 1.89 -38.55
C LEU A 117 -5.28 2.71 -39.83
N LEU A 118 -5.88 3.88 -40.01
CA LEU A 118 -5.80 4.65 -41.25
C LEU A 118 -4.48 5.41 -41.46
N GLY A 119 -3.57 5.42 -40.48
CA GLY A 119 -2.28 6.11 -40.56
C GLY A 119 -1.16 5.35 -41.28
N ARG A 120 -1.27 4.03 -41.47
CA ARG A 120 -0.19 3.23 -42.09
C ARG A 120 -0.22 3.20 -43.61
N LEU A 121 -1.33 3.56 -44.25
CA LEU A 121 -1.45 3.53 -45.72
C LEU A 121 -0.83 4.76 -46.41
N VAL A 122 -0.52 5.82 -45.66
CA VAL A 122 0.10 7.04 -46.22
C VAL A 122 1.62 6.87 -46.41
N CYS A 123 2.27 5.96 -45.67
CA CYS A 123 3.72 5.76 -45.78
C CYS A 123 4.14 4.79 -46.90
N LEU A 124 3.27 3.84 -47.30
CA LEU A 124 3.59 2.89 -48.37
C LEU A 124 3.28 3.41 -49.79
N LYS A 125 2.47 4.47 -49.92
CA LYS A 125 2.24 5.12 -51.23
C LYS A 125 3.29 6.17 -51.61
N LYS A 126 4.30 6.42 -50.77
CA LYS A 126 5.35 7.43 -51.04
C LYS A 126 6.71 6.85 -51.49
N ILE A 127 6.80 5.54 -51.76
CA ILE A 127 8.04 4.86 -52.21
C ILE A 127 7.86 4.23 -53.62
N ALA A 128 7.09 4.87 -54.50
CA ALA A 128 7.00 4.47 -55.91
C ALA A 128 6.82 5.70 -56.81
N ASN A 129 7.78 6.62 -56.77
CA ASN A 129 7.94 7.64 -57.81
C ASN A 129 9.43 7.99 -57.92
N TYR A 130 10.17 7.11 -58.59
CA TYR A 130 11.41 7.45 -59.28
C TYR A 130 11.28 6.95 -60.72
N LYS A 131 11.45 7.90 -61.66
CA LYS A 131 11.42 7.79 -63.11
C LYS A 131 12.28 6.65 -63.68
N ILE A 132 11.81 6.06 -64.78
CA ILE A 132 12.41 6.25 -66.12
C ILE A 132 11.26 6.49 -67.08
#